data_AF-A0A5C7S305-F1
#
_entry.id   AF-A0A5C7S305-F1
#
_cell.length_a   1.000
_cell.length_b   1.000
_cell.length_c   1.000
_cell.angle_alpha   90.00
_cell.angle_beta   90.00
_cell.angle_gamma   90.00
#
_symmetry.space_group_name_H-M   'P 1'
#
loop_
_entity.id
_entity.type
_entity.pdbx_description
1 polymer ?
#
loop_
_entity_poly.entity_id
_entity_poly.type
_entity_poly.pdbx_seq_one_letter_code
_entity_poly.pdbx_strand_id
1 'polypeptide(L)'
;MIGPSWSKRGLAMSGTWVLALLIVAFGLLVVWWGHRRRQIVSEGGINYLGPDDPDMLKAIATARENFPFFVERLRAPKPGDSDFSVKVGIKHGENTEHLWLGEVNIEGERISGTIGNDPQTVPLKFGDHWEGDVSQLSDWAFLSDGLMQGNYTLRAMLPRMPRQEREKAKLLFDWAMDTRELAHRPWPRDAGMPGEPTPDTLSDGDKQLMDGVSDHLERHFGKLPQVFHEIVSPQAHIDLYPYPADAQRRFHLIVTSGMAERPMRTPQGDRYAELAMLLPPDWPLDTEAWNDERHYWPIRWIKRVARFHYETGRWLGEGHVLSHGEDPAPIHSSTPYDSVLLAPARPLPSSFRSLRLPDGREVQILMLYFLDAQTRARVEAAETSEQRLAAANTDRLSV
;
A
#
# COMPACT_ATOMS: atom_id res chain seq x y z
N MET A 1 56.79 28.93 13.64
CA MET A 1 55.66 28.09 14.10
C MET A 1 54.45 28.48 13.28
N ILE A 2 54.08 27.60 12.36
CA ILE A 2 53.01 27.76 11.38
C ILE A 2 51.77 27.10 11.96
N GLY A 3 50.63 27.79 11.89
CA GLY A 3 49.31 27.22 12.12
C GLY A 3 48.25 28.20 11.60
N PRO A 4 47.65 27.97 10.42
CA PRO A 4 46.56 28.82 9.94
C PRO A 4 45.23 28.36 10.54
N SER A 5 44.49 29.33 11.08
CA SER A 5 43.08 29.23 11.43
C SER A 5 42.23 28.93 10.18
N TRP A 6 41.46 27.86 10.19
CA TRP A 6 40.45 27.59 9.17
C TRP A 6 39.12 28.25 9.55
N SER A 7 38.72 29.27 8.79
CA SER A 7 37.37 29.83 8.84
C SER A 7 36.39 28.85 8.20
N LYS A 8 35.39 28.38 8.96
CA LYS A 8 34.19 27.74 8.39
C LYS A 8 33.37 28.82 7.67
N ARG A 9 33.49 28.92 6.34
CA ARG A 9 32.46 29.53 5.50
C ARG A 9 31.46 28.44 5.15
N GLY A 10 30.30 28.46 5.81
CA GLY A 10 29.14 27.70 5.36
C GLY A 10 28.65 28.29 4.05
N LEU A 11 28.62 27.49 2.99
CA LEU A 11 27.83 27.81 1.80
C LEU A 11 26.37 27.47 2.15
N ALA A 12 25.59 28.49 2.49
CA ALA A 12 24.14 28.40 2.42
C ALA A 12 23.76 28.38 0.92
N MET A 13 23.37 27.22 0.40
CA MET A 13 22.75 27.14 -0.93
C MET A 13 21.29 27.57 -0.80
N SER A 14 20.89 28.63 -1.51
CA SER A 14 19.51 29.10 -1.58
C SER A 14 18.62 28.08 -2.30
N GLY A 15 17.37 27.92 -1.82
CA GLY A 15 16.37 26.96 -2.33
C GLY A 15 16.02 27.07 -3.82
N THR A 16 16.52 28.09 -4.52
CA THR A 16 16.42 28.24 -5.97
C THR A 16 17.36 27.32 -6.77
N TRP A 17 18.46 26.84 -6.19
CA TRP A 17 19.39 25.93 -6.87
C TRP A 17 19.00 24.44 -6.76
N VAL A 18 18.25 24.06 -5.72
CA VAL A 18 17.68 22.70 -5.60
C VAL A 18 16.53 22.51 -6.60
N LEU A 19 15.71 23.54 -6.81
CA LEU A 19 14.64 23.53 -7.82
C LEU A 19 15.19 23.52 -9.26
N ALA A 20 16.30 24.22 -9.52
CA ALA A 20 16.99 24.16 -10.82
C ALA A 20 17.67 22.79 -11.09
N LEU A 21 18.18 22.12 -10.05
CA LEU A 21 18.71 20.75 -10.16
C LEU A 21 17.61 19.70 -10.33
N LEU A 22 16.40 19.91 -9.80
CA LEU A 22 15.23 19.03 -9.99
C LEU A 22 14.58 19.22 -11.38
N ILE A 23 14.54 20.44 -11.91
CA ILE A 23 14.10 20.71 -13.30
C ILE A 23 15.11 20.16 -14.31
N VAL A 24 16.42 20.24 -14.02
CA VAL A 24 17.46 19.59 -14.82
C VAL A 24 17.43 18.07 -14.65
N ALA A 25 17.09 17.51 -13.49
CA ALA A 25 16.95 16.06 -13.30
C ALA A 25 15.71 15.49 -14.01
N PHE A 26 14.59 16.23 -14.08
CA PHE A 26 13.38 15.81 -14.80
C PHE A 26 13.50 16.02 -16.32
N GLY A 27 14.10 17.14 -16.75
CA GLY A 27 14.46 17.36 -18.15
C GLY A 27 15.54 16.38 -18.64
N LEU A 28 16.51 16.02 -17.79
CA LEU A 28 17.45 14.94 -18.08
C LEU A 28 16.79 13.57 -18.01
N LEU A 29 15.75 13.32 -17.21
CA LEU A 29 14.99 12.06 -17.27
C LEU A 29 14.25 11.90 -18.60
N VAL A 30 13.66 12.97 -19.14
CA VAL A 30 13.00 12.99 -20.47
C VAL A 30 14.03 12.92 -21.62
N VAL A 31 15.16 13.61 -21.53
CA VAL A 31 16.23 13.61 -22.55
C VAL A 31 17.12 12.36 -22.49
N TRP A 32 17.35 11.79 -21.30
CA TRP A 32 18.05 10.50 -21.09
C TRP A 32 17.19 9.32 -21.56
N TRP A 33 15.86 9.40 -21.43
CA TRP A 33 14.92 8.49 -22.10
C TRP A 33 15.02 8.55 -23.64
N GLY A 34 15.22 9.73 -24.21
CA GLY A 34 15.39 9.88 -25.66
C GLY A 34 16.70 9.28 -26.20
N HIS A 35 17.81 9.41 -25.47
CA HIS A 35 19.14 9.06 -26.02
C HIS A 35 19.60 7.61 -25.74
N ARG A 36 19.00 6.92 -24.76
CA ARG A 36 19.22 5.48 -24.48
C ARG A 36 18.21 4.55 -25.19
N ARG A 37 17.57 5.03 -26.26
CA ARG A 37 16.75 4.25 -27.21
C ARG A 37 17.57 3.20 -27.98
N ARG A 38 18.11 2.23 -27.25
CA ARG A 38 18.31 0.87 -27.78
C ARG A 38 17.85 -0.23 -26.84
N GLN A 39 17.76 -0.05 -25.52
CA GLN A 39 17.16 -1.05 -24.61
C GLN A 39 16.69 -0.37 -23.30
N ILE A 40 15.45 -0.65 -22.84
CA ILE A 40 14.85 -0.32 -21.51
C ILE A 40 14.30 1.13 -21.43
N VAL A 41 13.00 1.47 -21.32
CA VAL A 41 11.73 0.77 -21.01
C VAL A 41 10.70 1.16 -22.09
N SER A 42 10.57 0.34 -23.13
CA SER A 42 9.23 0.04 -23.64
C SER A 42 8.57 -0.89 -22.63
N GLU A 43 7.24 -0.95 -22.57
CA GLU A 43 6.57 -2.21 -22.22
C GLU A 43 7.05 -3.25 -23.24
N GLY A 44 8.23 -3.82 -22.96
CA GLY A 44 9.04 -4.53 -23.93
C GLY A 44 8.44 -5.89 -24.23
N GLY A 45 7.39 -5.92 -25.04
CA GLY A 45 6.87 -7.14 -25.65
C GLY A 45 6.55 -8.24 -24.64
N ILE A 46 5.97 -7.90 -23.48
CA ILE A 46 5.38 -8.91 -22.60
C ILE A 46 3.89 -8.67 -22.44
N ASN A 47 3.11 -9.37 -23.26
CA ASN A 47 1.69 -9.65 -23.05
C ASN A 47 1.55 -10.47 -21.77
N TYR A 48 1.52 -9.82 -20.60
CA TYR A 48 1.14 -10.53 -19.38
C TYR A 48 -0.36 -10.66 -19.23
N LEU A 49 -1.15 -9.75 -19.83
CA LEU A 49 -2.60 -9.69 -19.64
C LEU A 49 -3.28 -9.33 -20.95
N GLY A 50 -4.25 -10.16 -21.35
CA GLY A 50 -5.19 -9.79 -22.40
C GLY A 50 -6.16 -8.71 -21.88
N PRO A 51 -6.85 -7.98 -22.77
CA PRO A 51 -7.85 -6.98 -22.40
C PRO A 51 -8.99 -7.53 -21.52
N ASP A 52 -9.15 -8.85 -21.45
CA ASP A 52 -10.20 -9.55 -20.70
C ASP A 52 -9.73 -10.15 -19.36
N ASP A 53 -8.51 -9.83 -18.89
CA ASP A 53 -8.05 -10.32 -17.57
C ASP A 53 -8.94 -9.78 -16.43
N PRO A 54 -9.50 -10.64 -15.56
CA PRO A 54 -10.44 -10.21 -14.53
C PRO A 54 -9.90 -9.16 -13.55
N ASP A 55 -8.62 -9.22 -13.17
CA ASP A 55 -8.04 -8.25 -12.24
C ASP A 55 -7.76 -6.92 -12.92
N MET A 56 -7.35 -6.95 -14.20
CA MET A 56 -7.24 -5.73 -15.00
C MET A 56 -8.59 -5.06 -15.20
N LEU A 57 -9.63 -5.84 -15.51
CA LEU A 57 -11.00 -5.32 -15.63
C LEU A 57 -11.48 -4.72 -14.30
N LYS A 58 -11.18 -5.37 -13.17
CA LYS A 58 -11.52 -4.86 -11.83
C LYS A 58 -10.75 -3.58 -11.50
N ALA A 59 -9.46 -3.52 -11.82
CA ALA A 59 -8.64 -2.32 -11.64
C ALA A 59 -9.13 -1.15 -12.49
N ILE A 60 -9.49 -1.39 -13.75
CA ILE A 60 -10.09 -0.39 -14.65
C ILE A 60 -11.45 0.07 -14.08
N ALA A 61 -12.29 -0.85 -13.62
CA ALA A 61 -13.58 -0.52 -13.02
C ALA A 61 -13.42 0.37 -11.78
N THR A 62 -12.48 0.03 -10.88
CA THR A 62 -12.17 0.87 -9.72
C THR A 62 -11.62 2.24 -10.13
N ALA A 63 -10.73 2.30 -11.12
CA ALA A 63 -10.20 3.57 -11.61
C ALA A 63 -11.34 4.48 -12.11
N ARG A 64 -12.30 3.91 -12.84
CA ARG A 64 -13.49 4.62 -13.32
C ARG A 64 -14.42 5.05 -12.19
N GLU A 65 -14.66 4.18 -11.22
CA GLU A 65 -15.48 4.48 -10.04
C GLU A 65 -14.91 5.65 -9.23
N ASN A 66 -13.58 5.72 -9.10
CA ASN A 66 -12.88 6.78 -8.35
C ASN A 66 -12.49 7.98 -9.22
N PHE A 67 -12.81 7.98 -10.51
CA PHE A 67 -12.48 9.09 -11.40
C PHE A 67 -13.11 10.44 -11.00
N PRO A 68 -14.32 10.52 -10.43
CA PRO A 68 -14.87 11.79 -9.93
C PRO A 68 -13.96 12.48 -8.92
N PHE A 69 -13.29 11.73 -8.03
CA PHE A 69 -12.30 12.27 -7.11
C PHE A 69 -11.10 12.87 -7.85
N PHE A 70 -10.57 12.17 -8.86
CA PHE A 70 -9.50 12.72 -9.70
C PHE A 70 -9.92 14.04 -10.37
N VAL A 71 -11.13 14.11 -10.94
CA VAL A 71 -11.66 15.31 -11.58
C VAL A 71 -11.79 16.47 -10.59
N GLU A 72 -12.27 16.21 -9.38
CA GLU A 72 -12.36 17.22 -8.31
C GLU A 72 -10.97 17.76 -7.95
N ARG A 73 -10.01 16.86 -7.72
CA ARG A 73 -8.63 17.24 -7.36
C ARG A 73 -7.91 17.96 -8.50
N LEU A 74 -8.15 17.58 -9.75
CA LEU A 74 -7.61 18.26 -10.93
C LEU A 74 -8.15 19.68 -11.07
N ARG A 75 -9.43 19.91 -10.77
CA ARG A 75 -10.07 21.24 -10.84
C ARG A 75 -9.66 22.16 -9.70
N ALA A 76 -9.41 21.60 -8.52
CA ALA A 76 -8.98 22.34 -7.34
C ALA A 76 -7.77 21.64 -6.65
N PRO A 77 -6.56 21.73 -7.25
CA PRO A 77 -5.37 21.14 -6.65
C PRO A 77 -5.07 21.75 -5.28
N LYS A 78 -4.70 20.90 -4.32
CA LYS A 78 -4.18 21.32 -3.01
C LYS A 78 -2.67 21.57 -3.13
N PRO A 79 -2.07 22.38 -2.24
CA PRO A 79 -0.62 22.47 -2.15
C PRO A 79 0.00 21.08 -2.01
N GLY A 80 1.04 20.79 -2.80
CA GLY A 80 1.68 19.47 -2.85
C GLY A 80 1.16 18.56 -3.96
N ASP A 81 0.08 18.93 -4.65
CA ASP A 81 -0.41 18.16 -5.79
C ASP A 81 0.38 18.46 -7.08
N SER A 82 0.71 17.41 -7.84
CA SER A 82 1.36 17.53 -9.14
C SER A 82 1.06 16.35 -10.06
N ASP A 83 1.48 16.47 -11.33
CA ASP A 83 1.60 15.36 -12.28
C ASP A 83 0.29 14.60 -12.59
N PHE A 84 -0.82 15.32 -12.66
CA PHE A 84 -2.11 14.78 -13.06
C PHE A 84 -2.06 14.17 -14.47
N SER A 85 -2.37 12.89 -14.55
CA SER A 85 -2.34 12.11 -15.79
C SER A 85 -3.49 11.11 -15.85
N VAL A 86 -3.97 10.82 -17.05
CA VAL A 86 -4.99 9.78 -17.30
C VAL A 86 -4.49 8.76 -18.31
N LYS A 87 -4.85 7.49 -18.15
CA LYS A 87 -4.54 6.43 -19.11
C LYS A 87 -5.78 6.09 -19.90
N VAL A 88 -5.72 6.20 -21.22
CA VAL A 88 -6.87 5.94 -22.12
C VAL A 88 -6.56 4.82 -23.11
N GLY A 89 -7.56 3.99 -23.41
CA GLY A 89 -7.50 3.00 -24.47
C GLY A 89 -7.83 3.63 -25.83
N ILE A 90 -6.85 3.75 -26.71
CA ILE A 90 -6.97 4.33 -28.05
C ILE A 90 -7.00 3.19 -29.08
N LYS A 91 -8.08 3.13 -29.86
CA LYS A 91 -8.27 2.09 -30.89
C LYS A 91 -7.65 2.49 -32.23
N HIS A 92 -6.96 1.56 -32.86
CA HIS A 92 -6.52 1.66 -34.26
C HIS A 92 -6.63 0.30 -34.96
N GLY A 93 -7.63 0.16 -35.84
CA GLY A 93 -7.99 -1.14 -36.40
C GLY A 93 -8.50 -2.09 -35.30
N GLU A 94 -7.96 -3.32 -35.27
CA GLU A 94 -8.28 -4.33 -34.25
C GLU A 94 -7.49 -4.14 -32.94
N ASN A 95 -6.50 -3.23 -32.92
CA ASN A 95 -5.66 -3.02 -31.75
C ASN A 95 -6.23 -1.91 -30.87
N THR A 96 -6.11 -2.08 -29.55
CA THR A 96 -6.32 -1.03 -28.55
C THR A 96 -5.02 -0.85 -27.79
N GLU A 97 -4.48 0.37 -27.80
CA GLU A 97 -3.28 0.71 -27.03
C GLU A 97 -3.65 1.61 -25.87
N HIS A 98 -3.14 1.31 -24.68
CA HIS A 98 -3.40 2.14 -23.50
C HIS A 98 -2.25 3.13 -23.29
N LEU A 99 -2.54 4.41 -23.47
CA LEU A 99 -1.57 5.50 -23.42
C LEU A 99 -1.87 6.47 -22.30
N TRP A 100 -0.82 6.95 -21.64
CA TRP A 100 -0.91 8.02 -20.64
C TRP A 100 -1.00 9.37 -21.34
N LEU A 101 -1.87 10.24 -20.82
CA LEU A 101 -2.00 11.64 -21.20
C LEU A 101 -1.60 12.50 -20.00
N GLY A 102 -0.70 13.46 -20.22
CA GLY A 102 -0.46 14.59 -19.32
C GLY A 102 -1.24 15.82 -19.75
N GLU A 103 -1.09 16.93 -19.01
CA GLU A 103 -1.78 18.21 -19.31
C GLU A 103 -3.29 18.03 -19.51
N VAL A 104 -3.89 17.20 -18.66
CA VAL A 104 -5.24 16.68 -18.86
C VAL A 104 -6.29 17.78 -18.64
N ASN A 105 -7.25 17.86 -19.56
CA ASN A 105 -8.48 18.61 -19.39
C ASN A 105 -9.70 17.68 -19.42
N ILE A 106 -10.68 17.95 -18.56
CA ILE A 106 -11.90 17.12 -18.43
C ILE A 106 -13.14 18.02 -18.42
N GLU A 107 -13.90 17.93 -19.51
CA GLU A 107 -15.11 18.71 -19.75
C GLU A 107 -16.30 17.77 -20.02
N GLY A 108 -17.13 17.56 -19.00
CA GLY A 108 -18.24 16.62 -19.08
C GLY A 108 -17.73 15.20 -19.33
N GLU A 109 -18.12 14.61 -20.46
CA GLU A 109 -17.72 13.27 -20.90
C GLU A 109 -16.47 13.28 -21.80
N ARG A 110 -15.87 14.45 -22.06
CA ARG A 110 -14.64 14.57 -22.85
C ARG A 110 -13.39 14.59 -21.99
N ILE A 111 -12.39 13.84 -22.44
CA ILE A 111 -11.01 13.89 -21.97
C ILE A 111 -10.14 14.40 -23.10
N SER A 112 -9.25 15.35 -22.81
CA SER A 112 -8.16 15.72 -23.72
C SER A 112 -6.84 15.89 -22.97
N GLY A 113 -5.73 15.80 -23.69
CA GLY A 113 -4.41 15.95 -23.12
C GLY A 113 -3.29 15.67 -24.12
N THR A 114 -2.08 15.57 -23.61
CA THR A 114 -0.85 15.37 -24.40
C THR A 114 -0.30 13.97 -24.16
N ILE A 115 -0.02 13.21 -25.23
CA ILE A 115 0.49 11.83 -25.16
C ILE A 115 1.84 11.80 -24.41
N GLY A 116 1.87 11.09 -23.28
CA GLY A 116 2.97 11.05 -22.32
C GLY A 116 3.89 9.82 -22.42
N ASN A 117 3.59 8.86 -23.30
CA ASN A 117 4.46 7.72 -23.59
C ASN A 117 4.46 7.36 -25.07
N ASP A 118 5.53 6.71 -25.55
CA ASP A 118 5.75 6.40 -26.97
C ASP A 118 4.75 5.36 -27.52
N PRO A 119 3.83 5.75 -28.43
CA PRO A 119 2.88 4.82 -29.03
C PRO A 119 3.55 3.78 -29.93
N GLN A 120 2.99 2.57 -29.98
CA GLN A 120 3.52 1.43 -30.74
C GLN A 120 2.61 0.98 -31.88
N THR A 121 1.30 1.06 -31.68
CA THR A 121 0.28 0.46 -32.55
C THR A 121 -0.76 1.46 -33.05
N VAL A 122 -0.80 2.66 -32.47
CA VAL A 122 -1.65 3.76 -32.94
C VAL A 122 -0.82 4.80 -33.71
N PRO A 123 -1.39 5.50 -34.71
CA PRO A 123 -0.68 6.46 -35.56
C PRO A 123 -0.47 7.82 -34.86
N LEU A 124 -0.04 7.78 -33.61
CA LEU A 124 0.26 8.94 -32.76
C LEU A 124 1.73 8.90 -32.33
N LYS A 125 2.20 10.00 -31.75
CA LYS A 125 3.56 10.14 -31.21
C LYS A 125 3.51 10.74 -29.81
N PHE A 126 4.58 10.52 -29.06
CA PHE A 126 4.82 11.25 -27.82
C PHE A 126 4.73 12.76 -28.07
N GLY A 127 3.98 13.47 -27.22
CA GLY A 127 3.74 14.90 -27.33
C GLY A 127 2.59 15.30 -28.25
N ASP A 128 1.95 14.35 -28.96
CA ASP A 128 0.75 14.66 -29.74
C ASP A 128 -0.42 15.02 -28.81
N HIS A 129 -1.26 15.94 -29.26
CA HIS A 129 -2.53 16.19 -28.60
C HIS A 129 -3.54 15.10 -28.97
N TRP A 130 -4.29 14.63 -27.97
CA TRP A 130 -5.35 13.66 -28.16
C TRP A 130 -6.61 14.09 -27.41
N GLU A 131 -7.76 13.80 -28.00
CA GLU A 131 -9.08 13.97 -27.39
C GLU A 131 -9.95 12.74 -27.62
N GLY A 132 -10.82 12.46 -26.65
CA GLY A 132 -11.78 11.37 -26.72
C GLY A 132 -12.75 11.37 -25.54
N ASP A 133 -13.33 10.22 -25.28
CA ASP A 133 -14.43 10.05 -24.33
C ASP A 133 -13.98 9.41 -23.01
N VAL A 134 -14.61 9.77 -21.89
CA VAL A 134 -14.35 9.18 -20.56
C VAL A 134 -14.55 7.67 -20.53
N SER A 135 -15.37 7.09 -21.41
CA SER A 135 -15.51 5.64 -21.57
C SER A 135 -14.23 4.93 -22.01
N GLN A 136 -13.26 5.67 -22.55
CA GLN A 136 -11.93 5.17 -22.91
C GLN A 136 -10.95 5.21 -21.74
N LEU A 137 -11.32 5.83 -20.62
CA LEU A 137 -10.49 5.84 -19.41
C LEU A 137 -10.24 4.41 -18.93
N SER A 138 -8.99 4.12 -18.65
CA SER A 138 -8.54 2.84 -18.10
C SER A 138 -7.79 2.99 -16.78
N ASP A 139 -7.19 4.16 -16.53
CA ASP A 139 -6.53 4.47 -15.26
C ASP A 139 -6.36 5.99 -15.12
N TRP A 140 -5.93 6.44 -13.95
CA TRP A 140 -5.48 7.82 -13.70
C TRP A 140 -4.44 7.83 -12.58
N ALA A 141 -3.61 8.85 -12.54
CA ALA A 141 -2.67 9.06 -11.45
C ALA A 141 -2.34 10.54 -11.25
N PHE A 142 -2.01 10.91 -10.02
CA PHE A 142 -1.38 12.19 -9.69
C PHE A 142 -0.54 12.01 -8.42
N LEU A 143 0.32 12.96 -8.10
CA LEU A 143 1.06 13.00 -6.84
C LEU A 143 0.40 13.97 -5.87
N SER A 144 0.29 13.58 -4.61
CA SER A 144 -0.14 14.43 -3.48
C SER A 144 0.94 14.37 -2.41
N ASP A 145 1.62 15.48 -2.15
CA ASP A 145 2.78 15.53 -1.24
C ASP A 145 3.88 14.51 -1.61
N GLY A 146 4.04 14.27 -2.91
CA GLY A 146 4.97 13.28 -3.45
C GLY A 146 4.48 11.83 -3.39
N LEU A 147 3.23 11.57 -3.00
CA LEU A 147 2.68 10.23 -2.89
C LEU A 147 1.70 9.96 -4.03
N MET A 148 1.80 8.78 -4.66
CA MET A 148 1.04 8.45 -5.86
C MET A 148 -0.39 8.03 -5.53
N GLN A 149 -1.32 8.81 -6.04
CA GLN A 149 -2.75 8.51 -6.08
C GLN A 149 -3.09 7.79 -7.38
N GLY A 150 -4.06 6.86 -7.32
CA GLY A 150 -4.49 6.08 -8.48
C GLY A 150 -3.49 5.00 -8.92
N ASN A 151 -3.28 4.86 -10.23
CA ASN A 151 -2.41 3.88 -10.88
C ASN A 151 -2.85 2.42 -10.60
N TYR A 152 -4.16 2.18 -10.67
CA TYR A 152 -4.79 0.90 -10.31
C TYR A 152 -4.31 -0.25 -11.20
N THR A 153 -4.11 0.00 -12.49
CA THR A 153 -3.70 -1.01 -13.47
C THR A 153 -2.27 -1.47 -13.24
N LEU A 154 -1.34 -0.58 -12.88
CA LEU A 154 0.01 -1.00 -12.48
C LEU A 154 -0.02 -1.80 -11.19
N ARG A 155 -0.83 -1.40 -10.21
CA ARG A 155 -1.00 -2.16 -8.95
C ARG A 155 -1.52 -3.57 -9.22
N ALA A 156 -2.37 -3.76 -10.23
CA ALA A 156 -2.84 -5.08 -10.66
C ALA A 156 -1.77 -5.92 -11.37
N MET A 157 -0.89 -5.26 -12.13
CA MET A 157 0.21 -5.91 -12.84
C MET A 157 1.39 -6.26 -11.93
N LEU A 158 1.68 -5.42 -10.92
CA LEU A 158 2.85 -5.55 -10.04
C LEU A 158 2.98 -6.98 -9.49
N PRO A 159 1.98 -7.58 -8.83
CA PRO A 159 1.99 -8.98 -8.38
C PRO A 159 2.51 -10.02 -9.38
N ARG A 160 2.19 -9.84 -10.67
CA ARG A 160 2.41 -10.83 -11.74
C ARG A 160 3.77 -10.68 -12.41
N MET A 161 4.46 -9.56 -12.19
CA MET A 161 5.79 -9.36 -12.74
C MET A 161 6.81 -10.29 -12.04
N PRO A 162 7.85 -10.75 -12.75
CA PRO A 162 8.96 -11.46 -12.12
C PRO A 162 9.55 -10.66 -10.95
N ARG A 163 9.96 -11.32 -9.86
CA ARG A 163 10.47 -10.65 -8.65
C ARG A 163 11.51 -9.56 -8.96
N GLN A 164 12.46 -9.83 -9.85
CA GLN A 164 13.48 -8.84 -10.22
C GLN A 164 12.91 -7.59 -10.91
N GLU A 165 11.87 -7.73 -11.72
CA GLU A 165 11.17 -6.62 -12.39
C GLU A 165 10.27 -5.87 -11.41
N ARG A 166 9.59 -6.59 -10.50
CA ARG A 166 8.85 -5.97 -9.39
C ARG A 166 9.74 -5.13 -8.51
N GLU A 167 10.92 -5.62 -8.13
CA GLU A 167 11.85 -4.85 -7.31
C GLU A 167 12.33 -3.59 -8.03
N LYS A 168 12.56 -3.66 -9.35
CA LYS A 168 12.88 -2.47 -10.15
C LYS A 168 11.71 -1.48 -10.24
N ALA A 169 10.49 -1.98 -10.42
CA ALA A 169 9.28 -1.16 -10.43
C ALA A 169 9.04 -0.53 -9.05
N LYS A 170 9.16 -1.29 -7.97
CA LYS A 170 9.11 -0.81 -6.59
C LYS A 170 10.13 0.31 -6.38
N LEU A 171 11.40 0.16 -6.79
CA LEU A 171 12.41 1.21 -6.68
C LEU A 171 12.06 2.51 -7.44
N LEU A 172 11.34 2.42 -8.56
CA LEU A 172 10.86 3.58 -9.32
C LEU A 172 9.71 4.32 -8.61
N PHE A 173 8.91 3.59 -7.84
CA PHE A 173 7.73 4.10 -7.15
C PHE A 173 7.87 4.11 -5.61
N ASP A 174 9.06 3.79 -5.07
CA ASP A 174 9.27 3.50 -3.64
C ASP A 174 8.91 4.70 -2.75
N TRP A 175 9.21 5.90 -3.24
CA TRP A 175 8.89 7.17 -2.60
C TRP A 175 7.40 7.52 -2.66
N ALA A 176 6.68 7.00 -3.66
CA ALA A 176 5.29 7.31 -3.92
C ALA A 176 4.31 6.19 -3.48
N MET A 177 4.82 4.99 -3.18
CA MET A 177 4.06 3.78 -2.79
C MET A 177 4.50 3.17 -1.44
N ASP A 178 5.52 3.73 -0.76
CA ASP A 178 6.08 3.24 0.51
C ASP A 178 6.41 1.74 0.49
N THR A 179 7.40 1.36 -0.34
CA THR A 179 7.77 -0.05 -0.60
C THR A 179 8.94 -0.57 0.23
N ARG A 180 9.56 0.30 1.05
CA ARG A 180 10.61 -0.02 2.03
C ARG A 180 10.30 -1.30 2.78
N GLU A 181 11.19 -2.30 2.76
CA GLU A 181 10.97 -3.59 3.42
C GLU A 181 10.65 -3.45 4.93
N LEU A 182 9.81 -4.36 5.45
CA LEU A 182 9.55 -4.43 6.88
C LEU A 182 10.70 -5.20 7.56
N ALA A 183 11.44 -4.55 8.45
CA ALA A 183 12.40 -5.23 9.31
C ALA A 183 11.64 -5.90 10.46
N HIS A 184 11.73 -7.22 10.51
CA HIS A 184 11.04 -8.04 11.50
C HIS A 184 11.97 -8.42 12.64
N ARG A 185 11.62 -7.96 13.85
CA ARG A 185 12.24 -8.28 15.13
C ARG A 185 11.37 -9.30 15.88
N PRO A 186 11.70 -10.60 15.81
CA PRO A 186 10.87 -11.64 16.40
C PRO A 186 10.97 -11.67 17.92
N TRP A 187 10.02 -12.36 18.54
CA TRP A 187 10.02 -12.61 19.97
C TRP A 187 9.58 -14.05 20.30
N PRO A 188 10.36 -14.85 21.05
CA PRO A 188 11.73 -14.57 21.54
C PRO A 188 12.71 -14.20 20.42
N ARG A 189 13.81 -13.52 20.75
CA ARG A 189 14.73 -12.96 19.74
C ARG A 189 15.39 -14.03 18.87
N ASP A 190 15.52 -15.23 19.42
CA ASP A 190 16.10 -16.42 18.81
C ASP A 190 15.03 -17.37 18.21
N ALA A 191 13.79 -16.90 18.09
CA ALA A 191 12.70 -17.67 17.49
C ALA A 191 13.06 -18.13 16.05
N GLY A 192 13.03 -19.44 15.83
CA GLY A 192 13.22 -20.03 14.50
C GLY A 192 12.11 -19.63 13.54
N MET A 193 12.47 -19.40 12.28
CA MET A 193 11.55 -18.98 11.19
C MET A 193 11.55 -20.05 10.08
N PRO A 194 10.89 -21.21 10.29
CA PRO A 194 11.03 -22.38 9.41
C PRO A 194 10.17 -22.32 8.13
N GLY A 195 9.41 -21.24 7.92
CA GLY A 195 8.60 -21.08 6.73
C GLY A 195 9.40 -20.63 5.52
N GLU A 196 8.77 -20.74 4.36
CA GLU A 196 9.33 -20.36 3.06
C GLU A 196 8.39 -19.37 2.39
N PRO A 197 8.91 -18.41 1.60
CA PRO A 197 8.08 -17.54 0.79
C PRO A 197 7.12 -18.32 -0.10
N THR A 198 5.90 -17.82 -0.23
CA THR A 198 4.90 -18.36 -1.14
C THR A 198 5.19 -17.87 -2.57
N PRO A 199 5.04 -18.73 -3.60
CA PRO A 199 5.11 -18.29 -4.98
C PRO A 199 4.13 -17.15 -5.27
N ASP A 200 4.47 -16.33 -6.25
CA ASP A 200 3.66 -15.18 -6.69
C ASP A 200 2.45 -15.62 -7.52
N THR A 201 1.56 -16.40 -6.90
CA THR A 201 0.28 -16.81 -7.47
C THR A 201 -0.82 -15.92 -6.93
N LEU A 202 -1.79 -15.55 -7.75
CA LEU A 202 -2.98 -14.85 -7.29
C LEU A 202 -3.82 -15.78 -6.41
N SER A 203 -4.51 -15.20 -5.43
CA SER A 203 -5.52 -15.90 -4.65
C SER A 203 -6.91 -15.47 -5.09
N ASP A 204 -7.79 -16.46 -5.29
CA ASP A 204 -9.22 -16.25 -5.51
C ASP A 204 -10.00 -16.01 -4.20
N GLY A 205 -9.29 -16.03 -3.06
CA GLY A 205 -9.85 -15.93 -1.72
C GLY A 205 -10.30 -17.29 -1.14
N ASP A 206 -10.44 -17.34 0.18
CA ASP A 206 -10.94 -18.50 0.91
C ASP A 206 -12.32 -18.20 1.49
N LYS A 207 -13.35 -18.75 0.86
CA LYS A 207 -14.73 -18.52 1.27
C LYS A 207 -15.04 -18.96 2.70
N GLN A 208 -14.47 -20.07 3.17
CA GLN A 208 -14.73 -20.54 4.54
C GLN A 208 -14.12 -19.61 5.58
N LEU A 209 -12.92 -19.10 5.29
CA LEU A 209 -12.27 -18.09 6.11
C LEU A 209 -13.09 -16.79 6.11
N MET A 210 -13.47 -16.28 4.94
CA MET A 210 -14.25 -15.04 4.82
C MET A 210 -15.58 -15.13 5.55
N ASP A 211 -16.35 -16.21 5.35
CA ASP A 211 -17.62 -16.44 6.04
C ASP A 211 -17.41 -16.58 7.55
N GLY A 212 -16.38 -17.33 7.98
CA GLY A 212 -16.09 -17.55 9.40
C GLY A 212 -15.64 -16.28 10.12
N VAL A 213 -14.82 -15.45 9.48
CA VAL A 213 -14.43 -14.13 9.98
C VAL A 213 -15.66 -13.23 10.05
N SER A 214 -16.44 -13.13 8.97
CA SER A 214 -17.69 -12.37 8.93
C SER A 214 -18.63 -12.73 10.09
N ASP A 215 -18.96 -14.01 10.26
CA ASP A 215 -19.82 -14.51 11.34
C ASP A 215 -19.23 -14.23 12.73
N HIS A 216 -17.91 -14.30 12.86
CA HIS A 216 -17.23 -13.97 14.11
C HIS A 216 -17.36 -12.49 14.45
N LEU A 217 -17.20 -11.60 13.47
CA LEU A 217 -17.34 -10.16 13.65
C LEU A 217 -18.79 -9.78 13.96
N GLU A 218 -19.75 -10.35 13.24
CA GLU A 218 -21.17 -10.01 13.45
C GLU A 218 -21.67 -10.42 14.84
N ARG A 219 -21.20 -11.56 15.35
CA ARG A 219 -21.50 -12.00 16.73
C ARG A 219 -20.99 -11.04 17.81
N HIS A 220 -19.91 -10.31 17.55
CA HIS A 220 -19.30 -9.41 18.53
C HIS A 220 -19.70 -7.95 18.36
N PHE A 221 -19.95 -7.49 17.13
CA PHE A 221 -20.12 -6.07 16.81
C PHE A 221 -21.43 -5.74 16.08
N GLY A 222 -22.27 -6.75 15.80
CA GLY A 222 -23.51 -6.60 15.05
C GLY A 222 -23.30 -6.63 13.54
N LYS A 223 -24.35 -6.38 12.77
CA LYS A 223 -24.35 -6.52 11.31
C LYS A 223 -23.21 -5.74 10.65
N LEU A 224 -22.55 -6.36 9.67
CA LEU A 224 -21.47 -5.73 8.90
C LEU A 224 -21.97 -4.48 8.15
N PRO A 225 -21.28 -3.32 8.27
CA PRO A 225 -21.68 -2.09 7.59
C PRO A 225 -21.30 -2.12 6.10
N GLN A 226 -20.07 -2.55 5.76
CA GLN A 226 -19.57 -2.79 4.40
C GLN A 226 -18.21 -3.49 4.48
N VAL A 227 -17.93 -4.44 3.58
CA VAL A 227 -16.61 -5.08 3.45
C VAL A 227 -15.81 -4.35 2.36
N PHE A 228 -14.55 -4.05 2.64
CA PHE A 228 -13.64 -3.46 1.68
C PHE A 228 -12.81 -4.55 1.05
N HIS A 229 -13.24 -4.97 -0.14
CA HIS A 229 -12.59 -6.04 -0.88
C HIS A 229 -11.28 -5.58 -1.51
N GLU A 230 -10.26 -6.42 -1.41
CA GLU A 230 -9.01 -6.13 -2.11
C GLU A 230 -9.20 -6.29 -3.62
N ILE A 231 -8.67 -5.33 -4.38
CA ILE A 231 -8.85 -5.29 -5.83
C ILE A 231 -8.03 -6.37 -6.50
N VAL A 232 -6.75 -6.47 -6.15
CA VAL A 232 -5.81 -7.49 -6.66
C VAL A 232 -5.11 -8.15 -5.49
N SER A 233 -5.05 -9.47 -5.54
CA SER A 233 -4.69 -10.32 -4.40
C SER A 233 -3.44 -11.16 -4.71
N PRO A 234 -2.24 -10.54 -4.77
CA PRO A 234 -0.98 -11.30 -4.80
C PRO A 234 -0.94 -12.26 -3.61
N GLN A 235 -0.73 -13.56 -3.80
CA GLN A 235 -0.53 -14.57 -2.74
C GLN A 235 -1.70 -14.85 -1.78
N ALA A 236 -2.54 -13.83 -1.48
CA ALA A 236 -3.68 -13.87 -0.56
C ALA A 236 -4.67 -12.73 -0.83
N HIS A 237 -5.96 -12.96 -0.57
CA HIS A 237 -7.04 -11.97 -0.73
C HIS A 237 -7.27 -11.23 0.60
N ILE A 238 -6.54 -10.13 0.82
CA ILE A 238 -6.55 -9.39 2.10
C ILE A 238 -7.70 -8.38 2.13
N ASP A 239 -8.88 -8.87 2.49
CA ASP A 239 -10.07 -8.07 2.73
C ASP A 239 -9.98 -7.35 4.07
N LEU A 240 -10.58 -6.16 4.14
CA LEU A 240 -10.71 -5.38 5.36
C LEU A 240 -12.18 -5.23 5.77
N TYR A 241 -12.44 -5.44 7.05
CA TYR A 241 -13.75 -5.36 7.68
C TYR A 241 -13.78 -4.19 8.67
N PRO A 242 -14.02 -2.95 8.20
CA PRO A 242 -14.16 -1.80 9.08
C PRO A 242 -15.52 -1.78 9.77
N TYR A 243 -15.50 -1.64 11.08
CA TYR A 243 -16.62 -1.30 11.93
C TYR A 243 -16.42 0.13 12.42
N PRO A 244 -17.20 1.10 11.90
CA PRO A 244 -17.09 2.47 12.34
C PRO A 244 -17.31 2.64 13.84
N ALA A 245 -16.71 3.67 14.41
CA ALA A 245 -17.00 4.09 15.76
C ALA A 245 -18.48 4.46 15.89
N ASP A 246 -19.04 4.18 17.06
CA ASP A 246 -20.38 4.58 17.43
C ASP A 246 -20.41 5.13 18.86
N ALA A 247 -21.59 5.48 19.35
CA ALA A 247 -21.75 6.08 20.68
C ALA A 247 -21.27 5.17 21.82
N GLN A 248 -21.31 3.84 21.64
CA GLN A 248 -20.86 2.84 22.61
C GLN A 248 -19.40 2.46 22.37
N ARG A 249 -19.06 2.11 21.13
CA ARG A 249 -17.73 1.76 20.67
C ARG A 249 -17.05 3.03 20.13
N ARG A 250 -16.42 3.81 21.03
CA ARG A 250 -15.71 5.06 20.72
C ARG A 250 -14.37 4.85 19.98
N PHE A 251 -14.33 3.93 19.03
CA PHE A 251 -13.19 3.62 18.16
C PHE A 251 -13.67 2.91 16.90
N HIS A 252 -12.99 3.09 15.78
CA HIS A 252 -13.16 2.21 14.63
C HIS A 252 -12.41 0.92 14.87
N LEU A 253 -12.99 -0.23 14.51
CA LEU A 253 -12.29 -1.50 14.47
C LEU A 253 -12.08 -1.88 13.00
N ILE A 254 -10.89 -2.33 12.63
CA ILE A 254 -10.62 -2.91 11.32
C ILE A 254 -10.01 -4.28 11.53
N VAL A 255 -10.57 -5.30 10.87
CA VAL A 255 -10.09 -6.69 10.93
C VAL A 255 -9.78 -7.17 9.52
N THR A 256 -8.72 -7.96 9.35
CA THR A 256 -8.39 -8.59 8.07
C THR A 256 -9.11 -9.93 7.90
N SER A 257 -9.37 -10.30 6.66
CA SER A 257 -9.53 -11.70 6.24
C SER A 257 -8.56 -11.93 5.09
N GLY A 258 -7.83 -13.04 5.10
CA GLY A 258 -6.91 -13.40 4.02
C GLY A 258 -5.52 -13.78 4.52
N MET A 259 -5.12 -13.28 5.69
CA MET A 259 -3.84 -13.65 6.29
C MET A 259 -3.83 -15.15 6.65
N ALA A 260 -4.98 -15.71 7.03
CA ALA A 260 -5.17 -17.10 7.40
C ALA A 260 -5.57 -18.05 6.25
N GLU A 261 -5.52 -17.61 4.98
CA GLU A 261 -5.71 -18.54 3.85
C GLU A 261 -4.62 -19.63 3.82
N ARG A 262 -3.41 -19.29 4.30
CA ARG A 262 -2.30 -20.22 4.45
C ARG A 262 -1.75 -20.19 5.88
N PRO A 263 -1.21 -21.32 6.36
CA PRO A 263 -0.57 -21.36 7.66
C PRO A 263 0.75 -20.62 7.65
N MET A 264 1.04 -19.96 8.77
CA MET A 264 2.40 -19.59 9.16
C MET A 264 3.08 -20.81 9.78
N ARG A 265 4.21 -21.23 9.21
CA ARG A 265 5.02 -22.30 9.79
C ARG A 265 5.80 -21.79 10.99
N THR A 266 5.49 -22.31 12.18
CA THR A 266 6.23 -22.02 13.41
C THR A 266 7.02 -23.25 13.86
N PRO A 267 8.01 -23.10 14.77
CA PRO A 267 8.70 -24.26 15.36
C PRO A 267 7.76 -25.22 16.11
N GLN A 268 6.58 -24.75 16.54
CA GLN A 268 5.57 -25.53 17.27
C GLN A 268 4.46 -26.07 16.34
N GLY A 269 4.62 -25.93 15.02
CA GLY A 269 3.64 -26.32 14.01
C GLY A 269 2.92 -25.15 13.37
N ASP A 270 2.00 -25.46 12.49
CA ASP A 270 1.28 -24.46 11.70
C ASP A 270 0.33 -23.62 12.56
N ARG A 271 0.31 -22.31 12.29
CA ARG A 271 -0.56 -21.33 12.95
C ARG A 271 -1.29 -20.48 11.92
N TYR A 272 -2.52 -20.10 12.24
CA TYR A 272 -3.32 -19.21 11.42
C TYR A 272 -3.62 -17.96 12.23
N ALA A 273 -3.47 -16.78 11.62
CA ALA A 273 -3.79 -15.54 12.26
C ALA A 273 -4.46 -14.58 11.28
N GLU A 274 -5.32 -13.72 11.83
CA GLU A 274 -5.79 -12.49 11.21
C GLU A 274 -5.35 -11.31 12.08
N LEU A 275 -5.39 -10.12 11.49
CA LEU A 275 -4.96 -8.89 12.13
C LEU A 275 -6.16 -8.00 12.46
N ALA A 276 -6.05 -7.26 13.55
CA ALA A 276 -6.98 -6.22 13.94
C ALA A 276 -6.25 -4.91 14.25
N MET A 277 -6.96 -3.79 14.13
CA MET A 277 -6.53 -2.50 14.67
C MET A 277 -7.71 -1.65 15.12
N LEU A 278 -7.45 -0.81 16.12
CA LEU A 278 -8.41 0.15 16.67
C LEU A 278 -7.97 1.58 16.34
N LEU A 279 -8.76 2.31 15.57
CA LEU A 279 -8.48 3.71 15.23
C LEU A 279 -9.34 4.66 16.07
N PRO A 280 -8.85 5.88 16.37
CA PRO A 280 -9.64 6.93 17.01
C PRO A 280 -10.96 7.21 16.29
N PRO A 281 -12.04 7.57 17.01
CA PRO A 281 -13.38 7.74 16.42
C PRO A 281 -13.50 8.91 15.44
N ASP A 282 -12.51 9.80 15.42
CA ASP A 282 -12.37 10.92 14.50
C ASP A 282 -11.45 10.59 13.30
N TRP A 283 -10.96 9.34 13.17
CA TRP A 283 -10.16 8.94 12.03
C TRP A 283 -11.01 8.86 10.75
N PRO A 284 -10.64 9.58 9.68
CA PRO A 284 -11.41 9.54 8.43
C PRO A 284 -11.36 8.16 7.77
N LEU A 285 -12.53 7.58 7.45
CA LEU A 285 -12.66 6.24 6.85
C LEU A 285 -13.48 6.21 5.55
N ASP A 286 -13.93 7.35 5.04
CA ASP A 286 -14.64 7.40 3.75
C ASP A 286 -13.70 7.22 2.56
N THR A 287 -14.28 7.06 1.37
CA THR A 287 -13.54 6.83 0.12
C THR A 287 -12.56 7.96 -0.20
N GLU A 288 -12.87 9.21 0.14
CA GLU A 288 -11.97 10.35 -0.11
C GLU A 288 -10.74 10.27 0.80
N ALA A 289 -10.96 9.96 2.08
CA ALA A 289 -9.90 9.78 3.06
C ALA A 289 -8.92 8.66 2.68
N TRP A 290 -9.39 7.60 2.04
CA TRP A 290 -8.52 6.50 1.59
C TRP A 290 -7.60 6.89 0.42
N ASN A 291 -7.87 8.02 -0.25
CA ASN A 291 -6.98 8.62 -1.25
C ASN A 291 -6.04 9.68 -0.65
N ASP A 292 -5.99 9.81 0.68
CA ASP A 292 -5.08 10.70 1.38
C ASP A 292 -4.15 9.87 2.27
N GLU A 293 -2.86 9.90 1.96
CA GLU A 293 -1.86 9.13 2.67
C GLU A 293 -1.80 9.46 4.16
N ARG A 294 -2.16 10.69 4.56
CA ARG A 294 -2.24 11.09 5.97
C ARG A 294 -3.24 10.26 6.77
N HIS A 295 -4.25 9.69 6.11
CA HIS A 295 -5.27 8.84 6.69
C HIS A 295 -5.13 7.36 6.28
N TYR A 296 -4.52 7.08 5.13
CA TYR A 296 -4.41 5.72 4.57
C TYR A 296 -3.24 4.91 5.14
N TRP A 297 -2.20 5.53 5.71
CA TRP A 297 -1.04 4.80 6.22
C TRP A 297 -1.36 3.63 7.18
N PRO A 298 -2.36 3.69 8.11
CA PRO A 298 -2.67 2.54 8.97
C PRO A 298 -3.24 1.37 8.16
N ILE A 299 -4.07 1.68 7.16
CA ILE A 299 -4.66 0.72 6.23
C ILE A 299 -3.58 0.02 5.40
N ARG A 300 -2.60 0.78 4.90
CA ARG A 300 -1.43 0.19 4.22
C ARG A 300 -0.67 -0.73 5.17
N TRP A 301 -0.40 -0.30 6.40
CA TRP A 301 0.38 -1.08 7.35
C TRP A 301 -0.27 -2.41 7.71
N ILE A 302 -1.56 -2.44 8.02
CA ILE A 302 -2.22 -3.72 8.34
C ILE A 302 -2.19 -4.70 7.16
N LYS A 303 -2.37 -4.20 5.92
CA LYS A 303 -2.21 -5.01 4.71
C LYS A 303 -0.79 -5.52 4.53
N ARG A 304 0.22 -4.66 4.70
CA ARG A 304 1.64 -5.05 4.57
C ARG A 304 2.04 -6.10 5.60
N VAL A 305 1.57 -5.98 6.84
CA VAL A 305 1.83 -6.96 7.89
C VAL A 305 1.09 -8.28 7.60
N ALA A 306 -0.14 -8.24 7.10
CA ALA A 306 -0.91 -9.44 6.71
C ALA A 306 -0.20 -10.25 5.62
N ARG A 307 0.49 -9.57 4.69
CA ARG A 307 1.23 -10.18 3.58
C ARG A 307 2.62 -10.66 3.94
N PHE A 308 3.19 -10.13 5.01
CA PHE A 308 4.59 -10.33 5.37
C PHE A 308 5.00 -11.81 5.42
N HIS A 309 4.16 -12.68 5.96
CA HIS A 309 4.48 -14.11 6.08
C HIS A 309 4.44 -14.84 4.73
N TYR A 310 3.56 -14.42 3.81
CA TYR A 310 3.55 -14.93 2.44
C TYR A 310 4.83 -14.53 1.69
N GLU A 311 5.26 -13.28 1.83
CA GLU A 311 6.40 -12.74 1.10
C GLU A 311 7.75 -13.27 1.60
N THR A 312 7.85 -13.55 2.90
CA THR A 312 9.13 -13.84 3.56
C THR A 312 9.25 -15.25 4.12
N GLY A 313 8.12 -15.98 4.28
CA GLY A 313 8.08 -17.24 5.01
C GLY A 313 8.23 -17.08 6.54
N ARG A 314 8.39 -15.87 7.06
CA ARG A 314 8.60 -15.63 8.49
C ARG A 314 7.25 -15.50 9.19
N TRP A 315 7.04 -16.28 10.24
CA TRP A 315 5.80 -16.26 11.00
C TRP A 315 5.70 -15.02 11.90
N LEU A 316 4.46 -14.61 12.17
CA LEU A 316 4.10 -13.47 13.00
C LEU A 316 3.37 -13.95 14.25
N GLY A 317 3.69 -13.35 15.40
CA GLY A 317 3.06 -13.69 16.67
C GLY A 317 3.23 -12.62 17.74
N GLU A 318 2.72 -12.93 18.92
CA GLU A 318 2.73 -12.01 20.06
C GLU A 318 4.15 -11.58 20.46
N GLY A 319 4.36 -10.28 20.68
CA GLY A 319 5.64 -9.71 21.06
C GLY A 319 6.54 -9.32 19.88
N HIS A 320 6.20 -9.75 18.66
CA HIS A 320 6.96 -9.42 17.45
C HIS A 320 6.79 -7.94 17.09
N VAL A 321 7.87 -7.33 16.59
CA VAL A 321 7.87 -5.93 16.14
C VAL A 321 8.26 -5.87 14.66
N LEU A 322 7.55 -5.06 13.89
CA LEU A 322 7.91 -4.71 12.51
C LEU A 322 8.14 -3.21 12.40
N SER A 323 9.22 -2.80 11.74
CA SER A 323 9.51 -1.40 11.42
C SER A 323 9.76 -1.21 9.93
N HIS A 324 9.70 0.03 9.44
CA HIS A 324 10.27 0.35 8.13
C HIS A 324 11.79 0.28 8.18
N GLY A 325 12.37 -0.68 7.47
CA GLY A 325 13.82 -0.85 7.40
C GLY A 325 14.49 -1.20 8.74
N GLU A 326 15.78 -1.54 8.66
CA GLU A 326 16.61 -1.85 9.82
C GLU A 326 16.78 -0.64 10.74
N ASP A 327 16.91 0.55 10.14
CA ASP A 327 16.92 1.86 10.82
C ASP A 327 15.53 2.50 10.76
N PRO A 328 14.70 2.41 11.83
CA PRO A 328 13.30 2.81 11.77
C PRO A 328 13.17 4.33 11.58
N ALA A 329 12.34 4.73 10.64
CA ALA A 329 11.91 6.09 10.41
C ALA A 329 10.39 6.20 10.56
N PRO A 330 9.84 7.40 10.84
CA PRO A 330 8.40 7.60 10.87
C PRO A 330 7.72 7.07 9.62
N ILE A 331 6.57 6.42 9.83
CA ILE A 331 5.75 5.79 8.80
C ILE A 331 5.34 6.81 7.74
N HIS A 332 4.92 7.99 8.21
CA HIS A 332 4.53 9.13 7.41
C HIS A 332 4.88 10.42 8.18
N SER A 333 5.04 11.54 7.47
CA SER A 333 5.40 12.84 8.09
C SER A 333 4.35 13.37 9.07
N SER A 334 3.11 12.89 8.98
CA SER A 334 1.99 13.26 9.85
C SER A 334 1.93 12.49 11.17
N THR A 335 2.79 11.50 11.39
CA THR A 335 2.72 10.62 12.57
C THR A 335 4.10 10.39 13.20
N PRO A 336 4.21 10.29 14.55
CA PRO A 336 5.46 9.95 15.21
C PRO A 336 5.78 8.45 15.17
N TYR A 337 4.84 7.61 14.72
CA TYR A 337 4.98 6.16 14.75
C TYR A 337 5.96 5.67 13.68
N ASP A 338 6.84 4.75 14.05
CA ASP A 338 7.90 4.18 13.20
C ASP A 338 7.82 2.65 13.06
N SER A 339 6.90 2.02 13.79
CA SER A 339 6.83 0.57 13.92
C SER A 339 5.50 0.10 14.49
N VAL A 340 5.32 -1.22 14.50
CA VAL A 340 4.15 -1.89 15.05
C VAL A 340 4.56 -3.09 15.90
N LEU A 341 3.93 -3.22 17.07
CA LEU A 341 3.95 -4.43 17.89
C LEU A 341 2.71 -5.28 17.58
N LEU A 342 2.90 -6.59 17.45
CA LEU A 342 1.83 -7.57 17.42
C LEU A 342 1.57 -8.10 18.84
N ALA A 343 0.31 -8.03 19.27
CA ALA A 343 -0.10 -8.45 20.61
C ALA A 343 -1.58 -8.87 20.63
N PRO A 344 -2.07 -9.54 21.69
CA PRO A 344 -3.49 -9.82 21.82
C PRO A 344 -4.32 -8.53 21.79
N ALA A 345 -5.53 -8.59 21.21
CA ALA A 345 -6.49 -7.48 21.26
C ALA A 345 -7.07 -7.29 22.68
N ARG A 346 -6.25 -6.80 23.62
CA ARG A 346 -6.61 -6.65 25.04
C ARG A 346 -7.82 -5.73 25.29
N PRO A 347 -8.01 -4.62 24.56
CA PRO A 347 -9.19 -3.78 24.72
C PRO A 347 -10.51 -4.46 24.32
N LEU A 348 -10.43 -5.60 23.61
CA LEU A 348 -11.59 -6.37 23.15
C LEU A 348 -11.82 -7.61 24.03
N PRO A 349 -13.05 -8.16 24.05
CA PRO A 349 -13.38 -9.37 24.80
C PRO A 349 -12.46 -10.53 24.46
N SER A 350 -12.12 -11.38 25.43
CA SER A 350 -11.28 -12.56 25.17
C SER A 350 -11.91 -13.51 24.14
N SER A 351 -13.24 -13.57 24.07
CA SER A 351 -14.00 -14.35 23.07
C SER A 351 -13.79 -13.88 21.63
N PHE A 352 -13.33 -12.65 21.42
CA PHE A 352 -13.02 -12.10 20.10
C PHE A 352 -11.64 -12.56 19.60
N ARG A 353 -10.70 -12.90 20.49
CA ARG A 353 -9.27 -13.05 20.13
C ARG A 353 -8.95 -14.31 19.34
N SER A 354 -9.94 -15.17 19.10
CA SER A 354 -9.77 -16.38 18.29
C SER A 354 -11.11 -16.83 17.71
N LEU A 355 -11.07 -17.47 16.55
CA LEU A 355 -12.20 -18.19 15.97
C LEU A 355 -11.77 -19.57 15.49
N ARG A 356 -12.74 -20.50 15.48
CA ARG A 356 -12.56 -21.83 14.92
C ARG A 356 -13.44 -21.96 13.68
N LEU A 357 -12.82 -22.28 12.55
CA LEU A 357 -13.50 -22.48 11.28
C LEU A 357 -14.11 -23.90 11.19
N PRO A 358 -15.12 -24.13 10.34
CA PRO A 358 -15.74 -25.45 10.15
C PRO A 358 -14.77 -26.55 9.70
N ASP A 359 -13.72 -26.20 8.95
CA ASP A 359 -12.65 -27.12 8.53
C ASP A 359 -11.65 -27.47 9.63
N GLY A 360 -11.82 -26.90 10.84
CA GLY A 360 -10.99 -27.17 12.00
C GLY A 360 -9.84 -26.20 12.21
N ARG A 361 -9.58 -25.24 11.31
CA ARG A 361 -8.58 -24.19 11.53
C ARG A 361 -8.94 -23.36 12.76
N GLU A 362 -7.94 -23.14 13.61
CA GLU A 362 -8.01 -22.19 14.72
C GLU A 362 -7.23 -20.94 14.33
N VAL A 363 -7.96 -19.83 14.16
CA VAL A 363 -7.43 -18.56 13.71
C VAL A 363 -7.34 -17.62 14.90
N GLN A 364 -6.14 -17.15 15.21
CA GLN A 364 -5.93 -16.13 16.25
C GLN A 364 -6.09 -14.72 15.67
N ILE A 365 -6.66 -13.80 16.43
CA ILE A 365 -6.71 -12.39 16.05
C ILE A 365 -5.65 -11.62 16.81
N LEU A 366 -4.59 -11.23 16.11
CA LEU A 366 -3.51 -10.38 16.64
C LEU A 366 -3.83 -8.92 16.35
N MET A 367 -3.50 -8.04 17.28
CA MET A 367 -3.73 -6.61 17.12
C MET A 367 -2.41 -5.88 16.86
N LEU A 368 -2.47 -4.89 15.98
CA LEU A 368 -1.39 -3.97 15.71
C LEU A 368 -1.42 -2.84 16.75
N TYR A 369 -0.28 -2.56 17.37
CA TYR A 369 -0.07 -1.38 18.21
C TYR A 369 1.06 -0.55 17.62
N PHE A 370 0.75 0.64 17.09
CA PHE A 370 1.76 1.51 16.50
C PHE A 370 2.62 2.14 17.57
N LEU A 371 3.94 2.08 17.42
CA LEU A 371 4.89 2.57 18.41
C LEU A 371 5.68 3.74 17.84
N ASP A 372 5.89 4.75 18.69
CA ASP A 372 6.92 5.75 18.44
C ASP A 372 8.30 5.19 18.83
N ALA A 373 9.36 5.90 18.45
CA ALA A 373 10.72 5.47 18.71
C ALA A 373 11.01 5.20 20.20
N GLN A 374 10.43 5.99 21.11
CA GLN A 374 10.64 5.84 22.55
C GLN A 374 9.96 4.59 23.09
N THR A 375 8.74 4.32 22.66
CA THR A 375 7.96 3.16 23.07
C THR A 375 8.51 1.89 22.45
N ARG A 376 8.89 1.92 21.18
CA ARG A 376 9.62 0.82 20.53
C ARG A 376 10.90 0.48 21.29
N ALA A 377 11.72 1.46 21.65
CA ALA A 377 12.95 1.22 22.41
C ALA A 377 12.68 0.53 23.76
N ARG A 378 11.61 0.92 24.47
CA ARG A 378 11.20 0.27 25.73
C ARG A 378 10.72 -1.16 25.51
N VAL A 379 9.89 -1.39 24.48
CA VAL A 379 9.42 -2.74 24.10
C VAL A 379 10.62 -3.61 23.72
N GLU A 380 11.54 -3.10 22.91
CA GLU A 380 12.73 -3.82 22.50
C GLU A 380 13.70 -4.05 23.66
N ALA A 381 13.75 -3.20 24.69
CA ALA A 381 14.61 -3.41 25.86
C ALA A 381 14.04 -4.43 26.87
N ALA A 382 12.74 -4.74 26.80
CA ALA A 382 12.09 -5.65 27.74
C ALA A 382 12.61 -7.10 27.61
N GLU A 383 12.71 -7.78 28.76
CA GLU A 383 13.28 -9.12 28.88
C GLU A 383 12.20 -10.21 28.89
N THR A 384 10.94 -9.85 29.19
CA THR A 384 9.81 -10.77 29.20
C THR A 384 8.67 -10.32 28.29
N SER A 385 7.84 -11.25 27.83
CA SER A 385 6.65 -10.92 27.03
C SER A 385 5.71 -9.97 27.77
N GLU A 386 5.52 -10.16 29.07
CA GLU A 386 4.65 -9.29 29.88
C GLU A 386 5.19 -7.85 29.95
N GLN A 387 6.50 -7.69 30.14
CA GLN A 387 7.15 -6.37 30.11
C GLN A 387 7.02 -5.70 28.73
N ARG A 388 7.12 -6.46 27.63
CA ARG A 388 6.91 -5.93 26.26
C ARG A 388 5.50 -5.38 26.10
N LEU A 389 4.49 -6.16 26.50
CA LEU A 389 3.08 -5.77 26.39
C LEU A 389 2.73 -4.59 27.30
N ALA A 390 3.33 -4.51 28.48
CA ALA A 390 3.19 -3.38 29.39
C ALA A 390 3.87 -2.11 28.83
N ALA A 391 5.07 -2.23 28.27
CA ALA A 391 5.82 -1.10 27.70
C ALA A 391 5.07 -0.41 26.55
N ALA A 392 4.33 -1.19 25.73
CA ALA A 392 3.50 -0.68 24.64
C ALA A 392 2.14 -0.11 25.09
N ASN A 393 1.78 -0.26 26.38
CA ASN A 393 0.46 0.04 26.93
C ASN A 393 -0.67 -0.63 26.11
N THR A 394 -0.68 -1.95 26.06
CA THR A 394 -1.60 -2.72 25.19
C THR A 394 -3.09 -2.61 25.54
N ASP A 395 -3.50 -1.79 26.51
CA ASP A 395 -4.90 -1.51 26.83
C ASP A 395 -5.46 -0.28 26.08
N ARG A 396 -4.64 0.38 25.24
CA ARG A 396 -5.01 1.57 24.45
C ARG A 396 -5.47 1.24 23.00
N LEU A 397 -5.92 2.26 22.27
CA LEU A 397 -6.18 2.18 20.81
C LEU A 397 -4.88 1.95 20.01
N SER A 398 -4.99 1.33 18.83
CA SER A 398 -3.82 0.99 18.01
C SER A 398 -3.00 2.20 17.58
N VAL A 399 -3.68 3.30 17.26
CA VAL A 399 -3.14 4.59 16.78
C VAL A 399 -3.39 5.68 17.82
#